data_AF-A0A0L6V6Z9-F1
#
_entry.id   AF-A0A0L6V6Z9-F1
#
_cell.length_a   1.000
_cell.length_b   1.000
_cell.length_c   1.000
_cell.angle_alpha   90.00
_cell.angle_beta   90.00
_cell.angle_gamma   90.00
#
_symmetry.space_group_name_H-M   'P 1'
#
loop_
_entity.id
_entity.type
_entity.pdbx_description
1 polymer ?
#
loop_
_entity_poly.entity_id
_entity_poly.type
_entity_poly.pdbx_seq_one_letter_code
_entity_poly.pdbx_strand_id
1 'polypeptide(L)'
;DKCRLTTGPYISKRDRNPSFRLMTQRPPCPSSIGPSLPPNRPCEDAGVDELMKAAGWDTIPLFMKDFPQELNQSDPNAPANHSIEALQALIYDDDEEERLRSLEALKARANELFACRDYRQALGFYKQAVEILEKLTPADTSPSSDSVSTNIPQELRNSIYSNRAACHLALGNFRSCLTDCATVLSPPLPVPATKLVRKCFFRSTKALASLKRLDEALDCVNTLLAIDRRDQLTNDDEPRNLKKEVEHQIAQRHAEKRAKELEETRKIILDKALRDTLKSRGILIPAYSPFPPPPSSLPPGLEPVHFEEIPMEVEPVRLVELMKEVSLIYPVYVFRPKDEYPTRDLILRWHEDDLISAHLEELCGRTDSHHLYLITSQSRILKCGNNLTIRKILNSISNSSSRDSLCLGDQGNLEFFLLPIGQLEKEWIEQTKKNFSKIA
;
A
#
# COMPACT_ATOMS: atom_id res chain seq x y z
N ASP A 1 19.58 33.97 30.96
CA ASP A 1 19.05 34.90 29.95
C ASP A 1 18.04 34.24 29.03
N LYS A 2 16.85 34.87 28.92
CA LYS A 2 15.87 34.98 27.80
C LYS A 2 15.71 33.81 26.80
N CYS A 3 14.54 33.33 26.36
CA CYS A 3 13.10 33.69 26.41
C CYS A 3 12.29 32.44 25.98
N ARG A 4 11.37 31.90 26.78
CA ARG A 4 9.88 32.00 26.69
C ARG A 4 9.21 31.64 25.35
N LEU A 5 8.62 30.44 25.32
CA LEU A 5 7.45 30.02 24.52
C LEU A 5 6.16 30.38 25.30
N THR A 6 5.13 30.85 24.60
CA THR A 6 3.80 31.14 25.20
C THR A 6 2.70 30.33 24.52
N THR A 7 2.02 29.52 25.34
CA THR A 7 0.77 28.81 25.11
C THR A 7 -0.44 29.72 25.39
N GLY A 8 -1.50 29.63 24.57
CA GLY A 8 -2.81 30.28 24.81
C GLY A 8 -3.86 29.29 25.37
N PRO A 9 -4.86 29.74 26.17
CA PRO A 9 -5.76 28.85 26.89
C PRO A 9 -7.19 28.74 26.32
N TYR A 10 -7.86 27.66 26.75
CA TYR A 10 -9.27 27.24 26.60
C TYR A 10 -10.24 27.98 27.56
N ILE A 11 -11.47 28.36 27.11
CA ILE A 11 -12.74 28.48 27.89
C ILE A 11 -13.95 28.38 26.91
N SER A 12 -14.72 27.27 26.85
CA SER A 12 -16.06 26.94 27.46
C SER A 12 -17.32 27.78 27.13
N LYS A 13 -18.20 27.18 26.29
CA LYS A 13 -19.70 27.04 26.26
C LYS A 13 -20.66 28.09 26.85
N ARG A 14 -21.73 28.40 26.08
CA ARG A 14 -23.15 28.41 26.53
C ARG A 14 -24.17 28.43 25.38
N ASP A 15 -25.20 27.59 25.51
CA ASP A 15 -26.38 27.40 24.67
C ASP A 15 -27.40 28.55 24.71
N ARG A 16 -28.20 28.72 23.64
CA ARG A 16 -29.70 28.72 23.64
C ARG A 16 -30.28 29.17 22.29
N ASN A 17 -31.04 28.27 21.66
CA ASN A 17 -32.19 28.54 20.78
C ASN A 17 -33.48 28.41 21.65
N PRO A 18 -34.75 28.64 21.22
CA PRO A 18 -35.28 28.79 19.84
C PRO A 18 -36.39 29.88 19.67
N SER A 19 -36.95 30.08 18.46
CA SER A 19 -38.41 30.19 18.20
C SER A 19 -38.79 30.43 16.72
N PHE A 20 -39.80 29.69 16.28
CA PHE A 20 -40.47 29.66 14.97
C PHE A 20 -41.24 30.94 14.61
N ARG A 21 -41.35 31.28 13.30
CA ARG A 21 -42.63 31.64 12.66
C ARG A 21 -42.58 31.65 11.12
N LEU A 22 -43.73 31.29 10.55
CA LEU A 22 -44.06 30.96 9.16
C LEU A 22 -44.55 32.18 8.32
N MET A 23 -44.47 32.02 6.98
CA MET A 23 -45.27 32.69 5.91
C MET A 23 -44.97 34.20 5.69
N THR A 24 -45.02 34.85 4.50
CA THR A 24 -45.90 34.82 3.31
C THR A 24 -45.27 35.61 2.12
N GLN A 25 -45.46 35.13 0.89
CA GLN A 25 -45.78 35.80 -0.41
C GLN A 25 -45.31 37.24 -0.78
N ARG A 26 -44.83 37.40 -2.04
CA ARG A 26 -44.63 38.66 -2.82
C ARG A 26 -45.98 39.27 -3.26
N PRO A 27 -46.11 40.61 -3.51
CA PRO A 27 -46.05 41.20 -4.89
C PRO A 27 -45.59 42.72 -4.91
N PRO A 28 -45.91 43.61 -5.88
CA PRO A 28 -45.16 43.91 -7.12
C PRO A 28 -44.84 45.41 -7.43
N CYS A 29 -43.91 45.66 -8.39
CA CYS A 29 -43.75 46.81 -9.34
C CYS A 29 -43.58 48.27 -8.81
N PRO A 30 -42.90 49.23 -9.51
CA PRO A 30 -43.04 49.55 -10.94
C PRO A 30 -41.77 49.98 -11.74
N SER A 31 -42.04 50.22 -13.02
CA SER A 31 -41.21 50.54 -14.18
C SER A 31 -40.71 51.99 -14.31
N SER A 32 -39.71 52.15 -15.20
CA SER A 32 -39.38 53.33 -16.03
C SER A 32 -38.27 54.25 -15.50
N ILE A 33 -37.12 54.28 -16.22
CA ILE A 33 -36.69 55.34 -17.15
C ILE A 33 -35.37 54.87 -17.77
N GLY A 34 -35.41 54.47 -19.04
CA GLY A 34 -34.23 54.24 -19.88
C GLY A 34 -34.11 55.36 -20.94
N PRO A 35 -32.90 55.68 -21.43
CA PRO A 35 -32.67 56.76 -22.39
C PRO A 35 -33.20 56.40 -23.79
N SER A 36 -33.60 57.43 -24.55
CA SER A 36 -34.24 57.34 -25.87
C SER A 36 -33.30 56.87 -27.00
N LEU A 37 -33.90 56.30 -28.04
CA LEU A 37 -33.26 55.68 -29.22
C LEU A 37 -32.94 56.68 -30.35
N PRO A 38 -31.92 56.42 -31.21
CA PRO A 38 -31.45 57.32 -32.26
C PRO A 38 -32.24 57.25 -33.60
N PRO A 39 -32.10 58.24 -34.49
CA PRO A 39 -33.12 58.62 -35.47
C PRO A 39 -33.01 57.97 -36.88
N ASN A 40 -32.20 56.92 -37.06
CA ASN A 40 -32.06 56.27 -38.38
C ASN A 40 -32.39 54.78 -38.28
N ARG A 41 -33.67 54.45 -38.50
CA ARG A 41 -34.16 53.09 -38.73
C ARG A 41 -34.77 53.01 -40.14
N PRO A 42 -34.36 52.05 -40.99
CA PRO A 42 -35.09 51.76 -42.23
C PRO A 42 -36.46 51.14 -41.92
N CYS A 43 -37.40 51.31 -42.86
CA CYS A 43 -38.78 50.84 -42.78
C CYS A 43 -38.87 49.32 -42.49
N GLU A 44 -39.64 48.92 -41.47
CA GLU A 44 -39.93 47.52 -41.17
C GLU A 44 -40.91 46.98 -42.20
N ASP A 45 -40.40 46.27 -43.21
CA ASP A 45 -41.06 45.17 -43.94
C ASP A 45 -40.12 44.61 -45.03
N ALA A 46 -38.97 44.06 -44.63
CA ALA A 46 -38.09 43.30 -45.51
C ALA A 46 -37.63 42.02 -44.79
N GLY A 47 -37.67 40.88 -45.50
CA GLY A 47 -37.26 39.59 -44.96
C GLY A 47 -35.78 39.58 -44.55
N VAL A 48 -35.45 38.81 -43.51
CA VAL A 48 -34.10 38.79 -42.88
C VAL A 48 -32.96 38.57 -43.90
N ASP A 49 -33.23 37.81 -44.98
CA ASP A 49 -32.25 37.57 -46.05
C ASP A 49 -32.01 38.78 -46.98
N GLU A 50 -33.00 39.65 -47.20
CA GLU A 50 -32.81 40.89 -47.98
C GLU A 50 -31.97 41.91 -47.23
N LEU A 51 -32.10 41.95 -45.90
CA LEU A 51 -31.35 42.86 -45.04
C LEU A 51 -29.88 42.44 -44.90
N MET A 52 -29.61 41.13 -44.89
CA MET A 52 -28.25 40.57 -44.93
C MET A 52 -27.56 40.82 -46.28
N LYS A 53 -28.31 40.74 -47.39
CA LYS A 53 -27.81 41.11 -48.73
C LYS A 53 -27.54 42.61 -48.87
N ALA A 54 -28.47 43.47 -48.42
CA ALA A 54 -28.30 44.92 -48.48
C ALA A 54 -27.12 45.43 -47.64
N ALA A 55 -26.74 44.70 -46.60
CA ALA A 55 -25.60 45.01 -45.76
C ALA A 55 -24.25 44.49 -46.31
N GLY A 56 -24.24 43.81 -47.47
CA GLY A 56 -23.01 43.37 -48.15
C GLY A 56 -22.29 42.18 -47.53
N TRP A 57 -22.97 41.39 -46.70
CA TRP A 57 -22.36 40.26 -45.96
C TRP A 57 -21.96 39.10 -46.88
N ASP A 58 -22.62 38.97 -48.04
CA ASP A 58 -22.27 38.04 -49.11
C ASP A 58 -20.97 38.41 -49.85
N THR A 59 -20.26 39.45 -49.43
CA THR A 59 -18.94 39.85 -49.96
C THR A 59 -17.80 39.57 -48.98
N ILE A 60 -18.14 39.18 -47.75
CA ILE A 60 -17.17 38.90 -46.69
C ILE A 60 -16.91 37.39 -46.70
N PRO A 61 -15.65 36.93 -46.91
CA PRO A 61 -15.35 35.52 -47.17
C PRO A 61 -15.77 34.56 -46.04
N LEU A 62 -15.93 35.08 -44.82
CA LEU A 62 -16.36 34.30 -43.66
C LEU A 62 -17.89 34.01 -43.63
N PHE A 63 -18.70 34.79 -44.36
CA PHE A 63 -20.17 34.73 -44.31
C PHE A 63 -20.84 34.53 -45.67
N MET A 64 -20.05 34.39 -46.73
CA MET A 64 -20.52 34.10 -48.08
C MET A 64 -21.25 32.75 -48.15
N LYS A 65 -22.51 32.79 -48.62
CA LYS A 65 -23.31 31.57 -48.85
C LYS A 65 -23.03 30.94 -50.23
N ASP A 66 -22.72 31.76 -51.24
CA ASP A 66 -22.39 31.33 -52.61
C ASP A 66 -21.13 32.06 -53.12
N PHE A 67 -20.30 31.37 -53.90
CA PHE A 67 -19.12 31.97 -54.56
C PHE A 67 -19.54 32.86 -55.75
N PRO A 68 -18.95 34.07 -55.95
CA PRO A 68 -19.22 34.88 -57.12
C PRO A 68 -18.82 34.11 -58.38
N GLN A 69 -19.79 33.84 -59.24
CA GLN A 69 -19.56 33.21 -60.54
C GLN A 69 -18.72 34.09 -61.48
N GLU A 70 -18.51 35.37 -61.13
CA GLU A 70 -17.69 36.33 -61.85
C GLU A 70 -16.18 36.11 -61.69
N LEU A 71 -15.72 35.23 -60.79
CA LEU A 71 -14.29 34.90 -60.62
C LEU A 71 -13.80 33.78 -61.55
N ASN A 72 -14.68 33.18 -62.36
CA ASN A 72 -14.30 32.21 -63.40
C ASN A 72 -14.04 32.85 -64.77
N GLN A 73 -14.10 34.19 -64.88
CA GLN A 73 -13.59 34.85 -66.07
C GLN A 73 -12.07 34.95 -65.96
N SER A 74 -11.41 33.98 -66.59
CA SER A 74 -9.97 33.92 -66.78
C SER A 74 -9.49 35.13 -67.59
N ASP A 75 -9.21 36.24 -66.92
CA ASP A 75 -8.39 37.32 -67.45
C ASP A 75 -6.91 36.96 -67.26
N PRO A 76 -6.12 36.77 -68.34
CA PRO A 76 -4.74 36.26 -68.26
C PRO A 76 -3.72 37.28 -67.71
N ASN A 77 -4.14 38.45 -67.20
CA ASN A 77 -3.26 39.53 -66.75
C ASN A 77 -3.56 40.08 -65.33
N ALA A 78 -4.42 39.42 -64.53
CA ALA A 78 -4.61 39.80 -63.13
C ALA A 78 -3.56 39.13 -62.21
N PRO A 79 -3.00 39.82 -61.20
CA PRO A 79 -2.03 39.22 -60.29
C PRO A 79 -2.69 38.09 -59.51
N ALA A 80 -2.08 36.90 -59.52
CA ALA A 80 -2.54 35.76 -58.75
C ALA A 80 -2.76 36.18 -57.29
N ASN A 81 -3.95 35.92 -56.74
CA ASN A 81 -4.26 36.23 -55.35
C ASN A 81 -3.50 35.26 -54.44
N HIS A 82 -2.22 35.55 -54.18
CA HIS A 82 -1.33 34.74 -53.34
C HIS A 82 -1.85 34.52 -51.92
N SER A 83 -2.76 35.38 -51.43
CA SER A 83 -3.45 35.19 -50.16
C SER A 83 -4.46 34.04 -50.18
N ILE A 84 -5.14 33.84 -51.31
CA ILE A 84 -6.10 32.73 -51.51
C ILE A 84 -5.35 31.42 -51.70
N GLU A 85 -4.24 31.43 -52.44
CA GLU A 85 -3.36 30.28 -52.63
C GLU A 85 -2.65 29.87 -51.32
N ALA A 86 -2.19 30.84 -50.51
CA ALA A 86 -1.61 30.59 -49.19
C ALA A 86 -2.65 30.09 -48.16
N LEU A 87 -3.90 30.56 -48.26
CA LEU A 87 -5.01 30.04 -47.43
C LEU A 87 -5.46 28.65 -47.89
N GLN A 88 -5.45 28.36 -49.19
CA GLN A 88 -5.68 27.01 -49.72
C GLN A 88 -4.57 26.04 -49.25
N ALA A 89 -3.30 26.46 -49.25
CA ALA A 89 -2.19 25.64 -48.73
C ALA A 89 -2.31 25.32 -47.22
N LEU A 90 -2.93 26.21 -46.42
CA LEU A 90 -3.20 25.97 -44.99
C LEU A 90 -4.45 25.10 -44.74
N ILE A 91 -5.37 25.03 -45.70
CA ILE A 91 -6.57 24.19 -45.63
C ILE A 91 -6.25 22.77 -46.13
N TYR A 92 -5.28 22.61 -47.04
CA TYR A 92 -4.76 21.32 -47.53
C TYR A 92 -3.53 20.83 -46.74
N ASP A 93 -3.60 20.80 -45.40
CA ASP A 93 -2.68 20.06 -44.51
C ASP A 93 -2.79 18.51 -44.72
N ASP A 94 -3.24 18.06 -45.89
CA ASP A 94 -3.72 16.72 -46.22
C ASP A 94 -2.75 15.85 -47.01
N ASP A 95 -1.58 16.36 -47.38
CA ASP A 95 -0.57 15.55 -48.05
C ASP A 95 0.03 14.53 -47.08
N GLU A 96 -0.40 13.26 -47.23
CA GLU A 96 0.11 12.11 -46.47
C GLU A 96 1.65 12.05 -46.46
N GLU A 97 2.28 12.54 -47.53
CA GLU A 97 3.74 12.64 -47.67
C GLU A 97 4.40 13.65 -46.72
N GLU A 98 3.78 14.80 -46.49
CA GLU A 98 4.29 15.79 -45.54
C GLU A 98 4.17 15.29 -44.11
N ARG A 99 3.08 14.58 -43.81
CA ARG A 99 2.89 13.90 -42.53
C ARG A 99 3.95 12.83 -42.31
N LEU A 100 4.24 12.01 -43.33
CA LEU A 100 5.30 11.01 -43.27
C LEU A 100 6.68 11.65 -43.02
N ARG A 101 7.02 12.72 -43.75
CA ARG A 101 8.25 13.51 -43.53
C ARG A 101 8.31 14.07 -42.11
N SER A 102 7.20 14.56 -41.57
CA SER A 102 7.12 15.08 -40.20
C SER A 102 7.37 13.99 -39.14
N LEU A 103 6.79 12.80 -39.33
CA LEU A 103 6.97 11.66 -38.43
C LEU A 103 8.42 11.16 -38.42
N GLU A 104 9.05 11.09 -39.58
CA GLU A 104 10.46 10.72 -39.72
C GLU A 104 11.37 11.76 -39.05
N ALA A 105 11.11 13.06 -39.25
CA ALA A 105 11.85 14.13 -38.60
C ALA A 105 11.70 14.10 -37.07
N LEU A 106 10.49 13.90 -36.55
CA LEU A 106 10.23 13.75 -35.11
C LEU A 106 10.94 12.53 -34.53
N LYS A 107 10.89 11.39 -35.23
CA LYS A 107 11.58 10.17 -34.82
C LYS A 107 13.09 10.35 -34.80
N ALA A 108 13.67 11.00 -35.82
CA ALA A 108 15.10 11.26 -35.91
C ALA A 108 15.57 12.13 -34.73
N ARG A 109 14.89 13.26 -34.50
CA ARG A 109 15.18 14.16 -33.37
C ARG A 109 15.04 13.46 -32.01
N ALA A 110 14.01 12.64 -31.86
CA ALA A 110 13.81 11.87 -30.63
C ALA A 110 14.92 10.82 -30.42
N ASN A 111 15.41 10.18 -31.49
CA ASN A 111 16.53 9.23 -31.41
C ASN A 111 17.84 9.91 -31.00
N GLU A 112 18.11 11.14 -31.47
CA GLU A 112 19.28 11.93 -31.06
C GLU A 112 19.24 12.23 -29.56
N LEU A 113 18.08 12.68 -29.06
CA LEU A 113 17.87 12.93 -27.63
C LEU A 113 17.94 11.65 -26.80
N PHE A 114 17.43 10.54 -27.34
CA PHE A 114 17.56 9.22 -26.71
C PHE A 114 19.02 8.80 -26.58
N ALA A 115 19.84 9.04 -27.60
CA ALA A 115 21.28 8.78 -27.56
C ALA A 115 21.99 9.66 -26.52
N CYS A 116 21.55 10.91 -26.35
CA CYS A 116 22.02 11.81 -25.30
C CYS A 116 21.53 11.44 -23.88
N ARG A 117 20.74 10.36 -23.73
CA ARG A 117 20.08 9.93 -22.48
C ARG A 117 19.04 10.90 -21.93
N ASP A 118 18.61 11.88 -22.73
CA ASP A 118 17.54 12.83 -22.39
C ASP A 118 16.16 12.24 -22.69
N TYR A 119 15.82 11.17 -21.97
CA TYR A 119 14.60 10.39 -22.20
C TYR A 119 13.31 11.21 -22.02
N ARG A 120 13.32 12.23 -21.16
CA ARG A 120 12.16 13.10 -20.92
C ARG A 120 11.79 13.94 -22.13
N GLN A 121 12.78 14.53 -22.79
CA GLN A 121 12.56 15.34 -24.01
C GLN A 121 12.24 14.42 -25.19
N ALA A 122 13.00 13.33 -25.35
CA ALA A 122 12.72 12.31 -26.37
C ALA A 122 11.27 11.79 -26.28
N LEU A 123 10.76 11.55 -25.06
CA LEU A 123 9.38 11.15 -24.83
C LEU A 123 8.37 12.19 -25.35
N GLY A 124 8.66 13.49 -25.20
CA GLY A 124 7.81 14.57 -25.72
C GLY A 124 7.66 14.50 -27.24
N PHE A 125 8.77 14.32 -27.96
CA PHE A 125 8.75 14.18 -29.42
C PHE A 125 8.07 12.88 -29.87
N TYR A 126 8.27 11.76 -29.18
CA TYR A 126 7.53 10.52 -29.49
C TYR A 126 6.03 10.63 -29.18
N LYS A 127 5.62 11.40 -28.17
CA LYS A 127 4.20 11.67 -27.92
C LYS A 127 3.58 12.47 -29.05
N GLN A 128 4.22 13.55 -29.50
CA GLN A 128 3.79 14.32 -30.67
C GLN A 128 3.67 13.44 -31.92
N ALA A 129 4.64 12.56 -32.15
CA ALA A 129 4.59 11.62 -33.27
C ALA A 129 3.38 10.66 -33.16
N VAL A 130 3.06 10.18 -31.95
CA VAL A 130 1.88 9.32 -31.74
C VAL A 130 0.56 10.10 -31.88
N GLU A 131 0.51 11.37 -31.46
CA GLU A 131 -0.67 12.22 -31.67
C GLU A 131 -0.97 12.40 -33.17
N ILE A 132 0.05 12.58 -34.00
CA ILE A 132 -0.10 12.63 -35.46
C ILE A 132 -0.61 11.29 -36.00
N LEU A 133 -0.10 10.16 -35.48
CA LEU A 133 -0.55 8.82 -35.86
C LEU A 133 -2.01 8.53 -35.45
N GLU A 134 -2.45 8.98 -34.27
CA GLU A 134 -3.79 8.72 -33.73
C GLU A 134 -4.87 9.59 -34.39
N LYS A 135 -4.54 10.82 -34.80
CA LYS A 135 -5.44 11.70 -35.57
C LYS A 135 -5.92 11.08 -36.89
N LEU A 136 -5.18 10.10 -37.43
CA LEU A 136 -5.51 9.38 -38.66
C LEU A 136 -6.48 8.20 -38.45
N THR A 137 -6.76 7.82 -37.21
CA THR A 137 -7.75 6.79 -36.85
C THR A 137 -8.99 7.47 -36.25
N PRO A 138 -9.98 7.88 -37.06
CA PRO A 138 -11.24 8.41 -36.51
C PRO A 138 -11.94 7.35 -35.66
N ALA A 139 -12.60 7.79 -34.59
CA ALA A 139 -13.13 6.97 -33.50
C ALA A 139 -14.32 6.05 -33.86
N ASP A 140 -14.80 6.06 -35.10
CA ASP A 140 -16.08 5.44 -35.49
C ASP A 140 -15.95 4.26 -36.49
N THR A 141 -14.82 3.55 -36.51
CA THR A 141 -14.70 2.36 -37.38
C THR A 141 -14.59 1.07 -36.55
N SER A 142 -15.72 0.38 -36.46
CA SER A 142 -15.86 -1.02 -36.05
C SER A 142 -14.87 -1.92 -36.83
N PRO A 143 -14.34 -3.00 -36.22
CA PRO A 143 -13.36 -3.88 -36.85
C PRO A 143 -14.08 -4.85 -37.79
N SER A 144 -14.50 -4.38 -38.97
CA SER A 144 -14.96 -5.23 -40.06
C SER A 144 -14.21 -4.85 -41.32
N SER A 145 -13.34 -5.77 -41.74
CA SER A 145 -12.84 -5.99 -43.10
C SER A 145 -13.17 -4.90 -44.12
N ASP A 146 -12.29 -3.90 -44.23
CA ASP A 146 -11.60 -3.53 -45.48
C ASP A 146 -10.78 -2.27 -45.21
N SER A 147 -9.50 -2.36 -45.53
CA SER A 147 -8.44 -1.41 -45.21
C SER A 147 -8.68 -0.03 -45.82
N VAL A 148 -9.06 0.95 -45.01
CA VAL A 148 -8.73 2.35 -45.29
C VAL A 148 -7.21 2.48 -45.12
N SER A 149 -6.50 2.30 -46.23
CA SER A 149 -5.04 2.34 -46.32
C SER A 149 -4.54 3.75 -46.05
N THR A 150 -4.35 4.09 -44.77
CA THR A 150 -3.41 5.15 -44.39
C THR A 150 -2.02 4.67 -44.83
N ASN A 151 -1.41 5.31 -45.82
CA ASN A 151 -0.12 4.88 -46.41
C ASN A 151 1.09 5.08 -45.49
N ILE A 152 0.91 5.05 -44.16
CA ILE A 152 2.03 5.09 -43.22
C ILE A 152 2.56 3.67 -43.06
N PRO A 153 3.86 3.44 -43.33
CA PRO A 153 4.47 2.13 -43.14
C PRO A 153 4.24 1.63 -41.70
N GLN A 154 3.59 0.47 -41.55
CA GLN A 154 3.35 -0.15 -40.24
C GLN A 154 4.65 -0.33 -39.43
N GLU A 155 5.78 -0.50 -40.12
CA GLU A 155 7.11 -0.56 -39.50
C GLU A 155 7.52 0.77 -38.84
N LEU A 156 7.20 1.92 -39.45
CA LEU A 156 7.46 3.24 -38.89
C LEU A 156 6.62 3.45 -37.63
N ARG A 157 5.31 3.13 -37.70
CA ARG A 157 4.39 3.15 -36.56
C ARG A 157 4.91 2.29 -35.41
N ASN A 158 5.22 1.03 -35.68
CA ASN A 158 5.75 0.09 -34.68
C ASN A 158 7.08 0.56 -34.08
N SER A 159 7.95 1.17 -34.90
CA SER A 159 9.22 1.72 -34.43
C SER A 159 9.02 2.91 -33.48
N ILE A 160 8.04 3.78 -33.73
CA ILE A 160 7.73 4.93 -32.85
C ILE A 160 7.21 4.43 -31.50
N TYR A 161 6.22 3.54 -31.48
CA TYR A 161 5.70 2.96 -30.23
C TYR A 161 6.77 2.19 -29.47
N SER A 162 7.59 1.39 -30.17
CA SER A 162 8.71 0.66 -29.57
C SER A 162 9.71 1.63 -28.90
N ASN A 163 10.13 2.70 -29.59
CA ASN A 163 11.08 3.67 -29.04
C ASN A 163 10.48 4.51 -27.90
N ARG A 164 9.18 4.84 -27.97
CA ARG A 164 8.45 5.47 -26.86
C ARG A 164 8.41 4.57 -25.63
N ALA A 165 8.16 3.28 -25.80
CA ALA A 165 8.23 2.29 -24.74
C ALA A 165 9.62 2.23 -24.10
N ALA A 166 10.69 2.36 -24.89
CA ALA A 166 12.06 2.42 -24.38
C ALA A 166 12.28 3.63 -23.46
N CYS A 167 11.76 4.80 -23.83
CA CYS A 167 11.79 6.00 -23.00
C CYS A 167 10.99 5.81 -21.71
N HIS A 168 9.79 5.24 -21.81
CA HIS A 168 8.97 4.93 -20.65
C HIS A 168 9.66 3.98 -19.68
N LEU A 169 10.32 2.94 -20.19
CA LEU A 169 11.11 2.00 -19.40
C LEU A 169 12.27 2.70 -18.69
N ALA A 170 13.02 3.56 -19.40
CA ALA A 170 14.15 4.29 -18.82
C ALA A 170 13.71 5.29 -17.74
N LEU A 171 12.51 5.87 -17.86
CA LEU A 171 11.93 6.80 -16.90
C LEU A 171 11.17 6.13 -15.74
N GLY A 172 11.10 4.79 -15.70
CA GLY A 172 10.35 4.06 -14.66
C GLY A 172 8.81 4.04 -14.87
N ASN A 173 8.32 4.50 -16.01
CA ASN A 173 6.91 4.50 -16.38
C ASN A 173 6.48 3.13 -16.95
N PHE A 174 6.50 2.09 -16.11
CA PHE A 174 6.35 0.71 -16.57
C PHE A 174 5.00 0.39 -17.19
N ARG A 175 3.89 0.94 -16.68
CA ARG A 175 2.55 0.70 -17.25
C ARG A 175 2.43 1.24 -18.68
N SER A 176 2.90 2.46 -18.92
CA SER A 176 2.91 3.06 -20.26
C SER A 176 3.86 2.33 -21.22
N CYS A 177 4.98 1.80 -20.71
CA CYS A 177 5.83 0.91 -21.50
C CYS A 177 5.05 -0.33 -21.97
N LEU A 178 4.24 -0.93 -21.10
CA LEU A 178 3.46 -2.12 -21.43
C LEU A 178 2.35 -1.82 -22.43
N THR A 179 1.65 -0.69 -22.31
CA THR A 179 0.64 -0.29 -23.30
C THR A 179 1.27 -0.10 -24.68
N ASP A 180 2.43 0.55 -24.73
CA ASP A 180 3.14 0.80 -26.00
C ASP A 180 3.75 -0.47 -26.59
N CYS A 181 4.18 -1.42 -25.76
CA CYS A 181 4.61 -2.72 -26.25
C CYS A 181 3.42 -3.55 -26.72
N ALA A 182 2.27 -3.48 -26.04
CA ALA A 182 1.06 -4.21 -26.43
C ALA A 182 0.52 -3.77 -27.79
N THR A 183 0.59 -2.47 -28.13
CA THR A 183 0.18 -2.00 -29.46
C THR A 183 1.06 -2.59 -30.56
N VAL A 184 2.37 -2.74 -30.33
CA VAL A 184 3.32 -3.34 -31.29
C VAL A 184 3.18 -4.86 -31.34
N LEU A 185 2.80 -5.50 -30.23
CA LEU A 185 2.64 -6.95 -30.10
C LEU A 185 1.23 -7.44 -30.48
N SER A 186 0.35 -6.54 -30.93
CA SER A 186 -1.00 -6.92 -31.37
C SER A 186 -0.93 -7.87 -32.57
N PRO A 187 -1.68 -8.99 -32.56
CA PRO A 187 -1.74 -9.89 -33.70
C PRO A 187 -2.43 -9.23 -34.91
N PRO A 188 -2.12 -9.65 -36.15
CA PRO A 188 -1.18 -10.70 -36.52
C PRO A 188 0.30 -10.27 -36.41
N LEU A 189 1.13 -11.11 -35.79
CA LEU A 189 2.57 -10.88 -35.70
C LEU A 189 3.25 -11.28 -37.01
N PRO A 190 4.21 -10.48 -37.52
CA PRO A 190 4.96 -10.81 -38.73
C PRO A 190 5.77 -12.10 -38.53
N VAL A 191 5.84 -12.92 -39.59
CA VAL A 191 6.63 -14.16 -39.65
C VAL A 191 7.57 -14.07 -40.84
N PRO A 192 8.90 -13.98 -40.66
CA PRO A 192 9.66 -14.03 -39.39
C PRO A 192 9.44 -12.79 -38.49
N ALA A 193 9.69 -12.93 -37.19
CA ALA A 193 9.48 -11.84 -36.25
C ALA A 193 10.51 -10.73 -36.49
N THR A 194 10.06 -9.48 -36.50
CA THR A 194 10.95 -8.34 -36.66
C THR A 194 11.79 -8.10 -35.39
N LYS A 195 12.97 -7.48 -35.54
CA LYS A 195 13.81 -7.05 -34.41
C LYS A 195 13.05 -6.16 -33.41
N LEU A 196 12.02 -5.44 -33.87
CA LEU A 196 11.17 -4.59 -33.03
C LEU A 196 10.28 -5.41 -32.10
N VAL A 197 9.65 -6.47 -32.61
CA VAL A 197 8.81 -7.39 -31.81
C VAL A 197 9.62 -8.00 -30.67
N ARG A 198 10.84 -8.49 -30.97
CA ARG A 198 11.78 -9.01 -29.95
C ARG A 198 12.09 -7.97 -28.87
N LYS A 199 12.43 -6.74 -29.28
CA LYS A 199 12.72 -5.63 -28.35
C LYS A 199 11.51 -5.28 -27.48
N CYS A 200 10.30 -5.34 -28.01
CA CYS A 200 9.08 -5.09 -27.25
C CYS A 200 8.84 -6.17 -26.19
N PHE A 201 8.98 -7.46 -26.51
CA PHE A 201 8.91 -8.52 -25.50
C PHE A 201 9.96 -8.34 -24.39
N PHE A 202 11.22 -8.05 -24.76
CA PHE A 202 12.28 -7.80 -23.79
C PHE A 202 11.97 -6.62 -22.85
N ARG A 203 11.48 -5.51 -23.41
CA ARG A 203 11.07 -4.33 -22.63
C ARG A 203 9.86 -4.63 -21.75
N SER A 204 8.86 -5.36 -22.26
CA SER A 204 7.69 -5.80 -21.50
C SER A 204 8.09 -6.64 -20.30
N THR A 205 8.98 -7.63 -20.47
CA THR A 205 9.48 -8.41 -19.34
C THR A 205 10.14 -7.52 -18.30
N LYS A 206 11.06 -6.64 -18.71
CA LYS A 206 11.78 -5.78 -17.76
C LYS A 206 10.83 -4.83 -17.01
N ALA A 207 9.79 -4.34 -17.68
CA ALA A 207 8.73 -3.57 -17.06
C ALA A 207 7.87 -4.39 -16.08
N LEU A 208 7.48 -5.62 -16.45
CA LEU A 208 6.71 -6.53 -15.60
C LEU A 208 7.49 -7.00 -14.36
N ALA A 209 8.78 -7.30 -14.53
CA ALA A 209 9.70 -7.61 -13.44
C ALA A 209 9.78 -6.44 -12.44
N SER A 210 9.93 -5.21 -12.95
CA SER A 210 9.95 -3.99 -12.12
C SER A 210 8.62 -3.74 -11.39
N LEU A 211 7.49 -4.18 -11.97
CA LEU A 211 6.17 -4.13 -11.35
C LEU A 211 5.88 -5.31 -10.38
N LYS A 212 6.85 -6.20 -10.13
CA LYS A 212 6.69 -7.42 -9.32
C LYS A 212 5.62 -8.39 -9.83
N ARG A 213 5.26 -8.31 -11.12
CA ARG A 213 4.37 -9.24 -11.84
C ARG A 213 5.23 -10.30 -12.52
N LEU A 214 5.86 -11.13 -11.70
CA LEU A 214 6.95 -12.00 -12.14
C LEU A 214 6.49 -13.15 -13.04
N ASP A 215 5.29 -13.70 -12.80
CA ASP A 215 4.73 -14.80 -13.60
C ASP A 215 4.50 -14.36 -15.06
N GLU A 216 3.86 -13.21 -15.24
CA GLU A 216 3.65 -12.62 -16.57
C GLU A 216 4.97 -12.21 -17.24
N ALA A 217 5.96 -11.76 -16.46
CA ALA A 217 7.28 -11.45 -16.97
C ALA A 217 7.96 -12.72 -17.54
N LEU A 218 7.85 -13.84 -16.82
CA LEU A 218 8.37 -15.14 -17.23
C LEU A 218 7.72 -15.61 -18.54
N ASP A 219 6.39 -15.48 -18.65
CA ASP A 219 5.65 -15.80 -19.87
C ASP A 219 6.15 -14.98 -21.06
N CYS A 220 6.33 -13.66 -20.87
CA CYS A 220 6.85 -12.77 -21.92
C CYS A 220 8.29 -13.13 -22.37
N VAL A 221 9.16 -13.61 -21.48
CA VAL A 221 10.51 -14.06 -21.89
C VAL A 221 10.45 -15.42 -22.56
N ASN A 222 9.58 -16.31 -22.10
CA ASN A 222 9.44 -17.63 -22.71
C ASN A 222 8.90 -17.51 -24.14
N THR A 223 7.94 -16.62 -24.40
CA THR A 223 7.47 -16.34 -25.76
C THR A 223 8.56 -15.74 -26.62
N LEU A 224 9.35 -14.79 -26.09
CA LEU A 224 10.52 -14.24 -26.77
C LEU A 224 11.53 -15.34 -27.15
N LEU A 225 11.93 -16.18 -26.20
CA LEU A 225 12.87 -17.28 -26.46
C LEU A 225 12.31 -18.32 -27.44
N ALA A 226 10.99 -18.53 -27.47
CA ALA A 226 10.36 -19.41 -28.45
C ALA A 226 10.44 -18.82 -29.88
N ILE A 227 10.22 -17.51 -30.02
CA ILE A 227 10.41 -16.78 -31.28
C ILE A 227 11.87 -16.86 -31.72
N ASP A 228 12.81 -16.62 -30.82
CA ASP A 228 14.26 -16.67 -31.10
C ASP A 228 14.70 -18.05 -31.62
N ARG A 229 14.15 -19.12 -31.04
CA ARG A 229 14.39 -20.50 -31.51
C ARG A 229 13.79 -20.74 -32.90
N ARG A 230 12.56 -20.28 -33.13
CA ARG A 230 11.86 -20.43 -34.43
C ARG A 230 12.65 -19.75 -35.55
N ASP A 231 13.14 -18.55 -35.30
CA ASP A 231 13.83 -17.71 -36.28
C ASP A 231 15.36 -17.97 -36.31
N GLN A 232 15.84 -18.98 -35.57
CA GLN A 232 17.27 -19.41 -35.48
C GLN A 232 18.24 -18.29 -35.03
N LEU A 233 17.74 -17.35 -34.24
CA LEU A 233 18.50 -16.20 -33.75
C LEU A 233 19.30 -16.61 -32.50
N THR A 234 20.51 -17.12 -32.72
CA THR A 234 21.27 -17.87 -31.69
C THR A 234 22.29 -17.02 -30.91
N ASN A 235 22.51 -15.76 -31.30
CA ASN A 235 23.66 -14.96 -30.81
C ASN A 235 23.35 -14.00 -29.64
N ASP A 236 22.10 -13.89 -29.18
CA ASP A 236 21.72 -13.00 -28.07
C ASP A 236 21.52 -13.79 -26.76
N ASP A 237 22.43 -13.63 -25.80
CA ASP A 237 22.30 -14.21 -24.45
C ASP A 237 21.48 -13.34 -23.48
N GLU A 238 21.24 -12.07 -23.82
CA GLU A 238 20.42 -11.11 -23.05
C GLU A 238 19.06 -11.66 -22.59
N PRO A 239 18.19 -12.23 -23.46
CA PRO A 239 16.89 -12.76 -23.02
C PRO A 239 17.03 -13.97 -22.09
N ARG A 240 18.10 -14.76 -22.22
CA ARG A 240 18.37 -15.89 -21.31
C ARG A 240 18.80 -15.40 -19.93
N ASN A 241 19.62 -14.35 -19.86
CA ASN A 241 20.02 -13.72 -18.61
C ASN A 241 18.82 -13.08 -17.91
N LEU A 242 17.97 -12.39 -18.67
CA LEU A 242 16.73 -11.80 -18.16
C LEU A 242 15.77 -12.88 -17.59
N LYS A 243 15.66 -14.03 -18.25
CA LYS A 243 14.88 -15.17 -17.74
C LYS A 243 15.40 -15.64 -16.37
N LYS A 244 16.71 -15.87 -16.25
CA LYS A 244 17.35 -16.30 -15.00
C LYS A 244 17.11 -15.31 -13.87
N GLU A 245 17.19 -14.01 -14.16
CA GLU A 245 16.92 -12.95 -13.20
C GLU A 245 15.47 -13.00 -12.69
N VAL A 246 14.50 -13.13 -13.60
CA VAL A 246 13.07 -13.27 -13.22
C VAL A 246 12.83 -14.53 -12.41
N GLU A 247 13.39 -15.68 -12.82
CA GLU A 247 13.30 -16.95 -12.09
C GLU A 247 13.91 -16.84 -10.69
N HIS A 248 15.03 -16.13 -10.54
CA HIS A 248 15.65 -15.87 -9.25
C HIS A 248 14.74 -15.04 -8.33
N GLN A 249 14.14 -13.97 -8.85
CA GLN A 249 13.19 -13.15 -8.08
C GLN A 249 11.94 -13.95 -7.65
N ILE A 250 11.45 -14.84 -8.52
CA ILE A 250 10.35 -15.76 -8.19
C ILE A 250 10.76 -16.67 -7.03
N ALA A 251 11.93 -17.32 -7.14
CA ALA A 251 12.45 -18.21 -6.11
C ALA A 251 12.65 -17.51 -4.77
N GLN A 252 13.19 -16.28 -4.77
CA GLN A 252 13.34 -15.45 -3.57
C GLN A 252 11.97 -15.17 -2.91
N ARG A 253 10.98 -14.74 -3.70
CA ARG A 253 9.63 -14.46 -3.19
C ARG A 253 8.97 -15.70 -2.59
N HIS A 254 9.11 -16.85 -3.22
CA HIS A 254 8.59 -18.12 -2.67
C HIS A 254 9.35 -18.57 -1.43
N ALA A 255 10.66 -18.36 -1.34
CA ALA A 255 11.45 -18.66 -0.16
C ALA A 255 11.05 -17.76 1.03
N GLU A 256 10.89 -16.46 0.80
CA GLU A 256 10.42 -15.50 1.82
C GLU A 256 9.02 -15.87 2.32
N LYS A 257 8.10 -16.19 1.40
CA LYS A 257 6.74 -16.63 1.76
C LYS A 257 6.77 -17.90 2.62
N ARG A 258 7.53 -18.92 2.22
CA ARG A 258 7.66 -20.18 2.98
C ARG A 258 8.31 -19.95 4.35
N ALA A 259 9.32 -19.08 4.45
CA ALA A 259 9.95 -18.72 5.71
C ALA A 259 8.95 -18.06 6.67
N LYS A 260 8.11 -17.15 6.15
CA LYS A 260 7.05 -16.50 6.93
C LYS A 260 5.99 -17.50 7.41
N GLU A 261 5.52 -18.40 6.54
CA GLU A 261 4.57 -19.45 6.91
C GLU A 261 5.15 -20.40 7.98
N LEU A 262 6.43 -20.75 7.87
CA LEU A 262 7.13 -21.57 8.87
C LEU A 262 7.22 -20.86 10.23
N GLU A 263 7.53 -19.56 10.24
CA GLU A 263 7.60 -18.78 11.48
C GLU A 263 6.23 -18.65 12.16
N GLU A 264 5.16 -18.41 11.38
CA GLU A 264 3.80 -18.35 11.90
C GLU A 264 3.34 -19.68 12.50
N THR A 265 3.58 -20.79 11.80
CA THR A 265 3.25 -22.14 12.30
C THR A 265 4.05 -22.50 13.55
N ARG A 266 5.34 -22.14 13.58
CA ARG A 266 6.21 -22.33 14.75
C ARG A 266 5.70 -21.56 15.95
N LYS A 267 5.31 -20.29 15.78
CA LYS A 267 4.73 -19.47 16.86
C LYS A 267 3.46 -20.08 17.44
N ILE A 268 2.53 -20.53 16.58
CA ILE A 268 1.27 -21.17 17.02
C ILE A 268 1.57 -22.43 17.84
N ILE A 269 2.52 -23.24 17.40
CA ILE A 269 2.90 -24.47 18.09
C ILE A 269 3.58 -24.18 19.43
N LEU A 270 4.46 -23.18 19.50
CA LEU A 270 5.08 -22.74 20.74
C LEU A 270 4.06 -22.21 21.73
N ASP A 271 3.12 -21.39 21.30
CA ASP A 271 2.04 -20.87 22.15
C ASP A 271 1.18 -22.01 22.71
N LYS A 272 0.88 -23.03 21.88
CA LYS A 272 0.18 -24.24 22.31
C LYS A 272 1.01 -25.01 23.34
N ALA A 273 2.29 -25.25 23.07
CA ALA A 273 3.20 -25.96 23.97
C ALA A 273 3.32 -25.24 25.32
N LEU A 274 3.42 -23.91 25.32
CA LEU A 274 3.44 -23.09 26.53
C LEU A 274 2.17 -23.26 27.35
N ARG A 275 0.99 -23.17 26.71
CA ARG A 275 -0.30 -23.36 27.37
C ARG A 275 -0.46 -24.75 27.97
N ASP A 276 -0.05 -25.79 27.24
CA ASP A 276 -0.11 -27.17 27.71
C ASP A 276 0.86 -27.41 28.87
N THR A 277 2.05 -26.83 28.80
CA THR A 277 3.07 -26.89 29.86
C THR A 277 2.60 -26.20 31.14
N LEU A 278 2.07 -24.98 31.04
CA LEU A 278 1.51 -24.24 32.18
C LEU A 278 0.39 -25.01 32.88
N LYS A 279 -0.55 -25.57 32.10
CA LYS A 279 -1.64 -26.40 32.63
C LYS A 279 -1.10 -27.66 33.33
N SER A 280 -0.10 -28.32 32.74
CA SER A 280 0.51 -29.51 33.34
C SER A 280 1.19 -29.23 34.68
N ARG A 281 1.68 -27.99 34.86
CA ARG A 281 2.26 -27.49 36.12
C ARG A 281 1.23 -26.89 37.08
N GLY A 282 -0.07 -27.08 36.83
CA GLY A 282 -1.13 -26.59 37.74
C GLY A 282 -1.33 -25.07 37.71
N ILE A 283 -0.90 -24.40 36.63
CA ILE A 283 -1.17 -22.98 36.40
C ILE A 283 -2.42 -22.82 35.54
N LEU A 284 -3.36 -22.00 36.03
CA LEU A 284 -4.53 -21.56 35.28
C LEU A 284 -4.23 -20.26 34.54
N ILE A 285 -4.54 -20.27 33.25
CA ILE A 285 -4.54 -19.09 32.39
C ILE A 285 -5.95 -18.52 32.42
N PRO A 286 -6.16 -17.25 32.82
CA PRO A 286 -7.48 -16.66 32.84
C PRO A 286 -8.13 -16.66 31.45
N ALA A 287 -9.41 -17.04 31.37
CA ALA A 287 -10.11 -17.12 30.09
C ALA A 287 -10.49 -15.75 29.50
N TYR A 288 -10.56 -14.72 30.35
CA TYR A 288 -10.96 -13.37 29.97
C TYR A 288 -9.81 -12.53 29.42
N SER A 289 -8.55 -12.96 29.59
CA SER A 289 -7.36 -12.26 29.11
C SER A 289 -6.70 -13.00 27.93
N PRO A 290 -6.25 -12.28 26.89
CA PRO A 290 -5.49 -12.89 25.81
C PRO A 290 -4.15 -13.41 26.35
N PHE A 291 -3.77 -14.63 25.95
CA PHE A 291 -2.51 -15.24 26.35
C PHE A 291 -1.76 -15.82 25.12
N PRO A 292 -0.44 -15.63 24.98
CA PRO A 292 0.35 -14.64 25.69
C PRO A 292 -0.21 -13.21 25.47
N PRO A 293 -0.04 -12.30 26.45
CA PRO A 293 -0.51 -10.93 26.34
C PRO A 293 0.19 -10.21 25.17
N PRO A 294 -0.49 -9.31 24.45
CA PRO A 294 0.12 -8.59 23.35
C PRO A 294 1.26 -7.68 23.86
N PRO A 295 2.37 -7.51 23.10
CA PRO A 295 3.48 -6.66 23.53
C PRO A 295 3.06 -5.22 23.87
N SER A 296 2.00 -4.71 23.25
CA SER A 296 1.46 -3.37 23.51
C SER A 296 0.80 -3.22 24.88
N SER A 297 0.42 -4.31 25.56
CA SER A 297 -0.16 -4.26 26.91
C SER A 297 0.87 -4.45 28.03
N LEU A 298 2.13 -4.71 27.68
CA LEU A 298 3.18 -5.00 28.65
C LEU A 298 4.02 -3.76 28.97
N PRO A 299 4.48 -3.60 30.22
CA PRO A 299 5.51 -2.61 30.54
C PRO A 299 6.79 -2.83 29.70
N PRO A 300 7.55 -1.77 29.38
CA PRO A 300 8.82 -1.92 28.67
C PRO A 300 9.77 -2.89 29.39
N GLY A 301 10.28 -3.89 28.66
CA GLY A 301 11.19 -4.90 29.19
C GLY A 301 10.53 -6.03 29.99
N LEU A 302 9.21 -6.01 30.20
CA LEU A 302 8.50 -7.15 30.77
C LEU A 302 8.17 -8.14 29.65
N GLU A 303 8.72 -9.34 29.78
CA GLU A 303 8.34 -10.49 28.96
C GLU A 303 7.37 -11.36 29.76
N PRO A 304 6.24 -11.81 29.18
CA PRO A 304 5.31 -12.70 29.86
C PRO A 304 5.98 -14.06 30.11
N VAL A 305 5.35 -14.96 30.87
CA VAL A 305 5.90 -16.32 31.05
C VAL A 305 6.29 -16.95 29.72
N HIS A 306 7.54 -17.39 29.62
CA HIS A 306 8.13 -17.97 28.41
C HIS A 306 9.11 -19.09 28.77
N PHE A 307 9.51 -19.87 27.77
CA PHE A 307 10.55 -20.89 27.89
C PHE A 307 11.94 -20.24 27.99
N GLU A 308 12.80 -20.76 28.85
CA GLU A 308 14.18 -20.29 28.98
C GLU A 308 14.97 -20.40 27.66
N GLU A 309 14.83 -21.55 26.99
CA GLU A 309 15.50 -21.82 25.72
C GLU A 309 14.51 -22.38 24.70
N ILE A 310 14.56 -21.86 23.47
CA ILE A 310 13.71 -22.32 22.36
C ILE A 310 14.62 -22.88 21.24
N PRO A 311 14.70 -24.21 21.07
CA PRO A 311 15.59 -24.85 20.09
C PRO A 311 15.24 -24.48 18.65
N MET A 312 16.09 -23.71 17.97
CA MET A 312 15.81 -23.17 16.62
C MET A 312 15.77 -24.24 15.52
N GLU A 313 16.56 -25.31 15.66
CA GLU A 313 16.75 -26.33 14.61
C GLU A 313 15.69 -27.44 14.62
N VAL A 314 14.79 -27.44 15.60
CA VAL A 314 13.80 -28.51 15.77
C VAL A 314 12.55 -28.24 14.92
N GLU A 315 12.10 -29.27 14.21
CA GLU A 315 10.86 -29.23 13.43
C GLU A 315 9.65 -28.92 14.31
N PRO A 316 8.67 -28.12 13.84
CA PRO A 316 7.53 -27.71 14.65
C PRO A 316 6.75 -28.87 15.26
N VAL A 317 6.62 -30.01 14.58
CA VAL A 317 5.87 -31.17 15.09
C VAL A 317 6.46 -31.72 16.39
N ARG A 318 7.79 -31.71 16.54
CA ARG A 318 8.49 -32.25 17.72
C ARG A 318 8.62 -31.25 18.86
N LEU A 319 8.39 -29.96 18.60
CA LEU A 319 8.52 -28.92 19.61
C LEU A 319 7.59 -29.16 20.82
N VAL A 320 6.35 -29.57 20.61
CA VAL A 320 5.36 -29.70 21.70
C VAL A 320 5.81 -30.67 22.79
N GLU A 321 6.43 -31.78 22.42
CA GLU A 321 6.89 -32.80 23.38
C GLU A 321 8.17 -32.34 24.08
N LEU A 322 9.13 -31.81 23.33
CA LEU A 322 10.40 -31.32 23.86
C LEU A 322 10.20 -30.18 24.87
N MET A 323 9.28 -29.25 24.57
CA MET A 323 9.05 -28.07 25.40
C MET A 323 8.47 -28.39 26.79
N LYS A 324 7.93 -29.59 27.03
CA LYS A 324 7.43 -29.98 28.36
C LYS A 324 8.54 -30.05 29.41
N GLU A 325 9.73 -30.48 28.99
CA GLU A 325 10.90 -30.65 29.85
C GLU A 325 11.67 -29.34 30.06
N VAL A 326 11.49 -28.37 29.15
CA VAL A 326 12.19 -27.08 29.20
C VAL A 326 11.71 -26.23 30.36
N SER A 327 12.65 -25.54 30.98
CA SER A 327 12.35 -24.67 32.10
C SER A 327 11.57 -23.41 31.68
N LEU A 328 10.66 -22.95 32.54
CA LEU A 328 9.92 -21.70 32.36
C LEU A 328 10.55 -20.59 33.19
N ILE A 329 10.47 -19.38 32.63
CA ILE A 329 10.82 -18.14 33.30
C ILE A 329 9.53 -17.37 33.58
N TYR A 330 9.36 -16.95 34.83
CA TYR A 330 8.20 -16.21 35.28
C TYR A 330 8.55 -14.75 35.54
N PRO A 331 7.82 -13.78 34.97
CA PRO A 331 7.79 -12.43 35.54
C PRO A 331 6.95 -12.47 36.82
N VAL A 332 7.44 -11.87 37.89
CA VAL A 332 6.83 -11.99 39.22
C VAL A 332 6.67 -10.61 39.84
N TYR A 333 5.42 -10.28 40.21
CA TYR A 333 5.17 -9.16 41.11
C TYR A 333 5.23 -9.64 42.56
N VAL A 334 6.02 -8.95 43.37
CA VAL A 334 6.11 -9.18 44.81
C VAL A 334 5.48 -8.00 45.53
N PHE A 335 4.27 -8.21 46.05
CA PHE A 335 3.51 -7.20 46.77
C PHE A 335 3.95 -7.11 48.24
N ARG A 336 4.10 -5.88 48.73
CA ARG A 336 4.38 -5.57 50.14
C ARG A 336 3.25 -4.74 50.75
N PRO A 337 2.14 -5.38 51.15
CA PRO A 337 0.93 -4.66 51.58
C PRO A 337 1.02 -4.06 52.98
N LYS A 338 2.01 -4.47 53.80
CA LYS A 338 2.17 -4.07 55.21
C LYS A 338 3.43 -3.23 55.47
N ASP A 339 4.10 -2.79 54.42
CA ASP A 339 5.12 -1.74 54.53
C ASP A 339 4.49 -0.41 54.96
N GLU A 340 5.32 0.56 55.35
CA GLU A 340 4.87 1.91 55.72
C GLU A 340 3.91 2.50 54.67
N TYR A 341 4.22 2.25 53.39
CA TYR A 341 3.32 2.45 52.26
C TYR A 341 3.24 1.15 51.46
N PRO A 342 2.04 0.71 51.01
CA PRO A 342 1.93 -0.46 50.16
C PRO A 342 2.74 -0.31 48.87
N THR A 343 3.76 -1.15 48.69
CA THR A 343 4.61 -1.16 47.50
C THR A 343 4.53 -2.51 46.77
N ARG A 344 5.15 -2.58 45.59
CA ARG A 344 5.38 -3.82 44.86
C ARG A 344 6.70 -3.76 44.13
N ASP A 345 7.39 -4.89 44.09
CA ASP A 345 8.55 -5.10 43.22
C ASP A 345 8.16 -5.94 42.01
N LEU A 346 8.93 -5.81 40.94
CA LEU A 346 8.81 -6.60 39.74
C LEU A 346 10.14 -7.30 39.47
N ILE A 347 10.13 -8.62 39.55
CA ILE A 347 11.23 -9.47 39.11
C ILE A 347 10.92 -9.88 37.67
N LEU A 348 11.73 -9.41 36.72
CA LEU A 348 11.48 -9.62 35.29
C LEU A 348 11.67 -11.09 34.88
N ARG A 349 12.65 -11.76 35.48
CA ARG A 349 13.02 -13.15 35.14
C ARG A 349 13.28 -13.94 36.40
N TRP A 350 12.29 -14.72 36.83
CA TRP A 350 12.42 -15.70 37.90
C TRP A 350 12.43 -17.09 37.27
N HIS A 351 13.58 -17.77 37.29
CA HIS A 351 13.70 -19.11 36.75
C HIS A 351 13.05 -20.15 37.68
N GLU A 352 12.30 -21.10 37.14
CA GLU A 352 11.39 -21.92 37.95
C GLU A 352 12.07 -22.86 38.97
N ASP A 353 13.34 -23.18 38.74
CA ASP A 353 14.17 -24.00 39.62
C ASP A 353 15.00 -23.18 40.61
N ASP A 354 14.88 -21.85 40.57
CA ASP A 354 15.57 -20.99 41.54
C ASP A 354 14.92 -21.14 42.92
N LEU A 355 15.77 -21.12 43.94
CA LEU A 355 15.35 -21.21 45.32
C LEU A 355 14.70 -19.90 45.76
N ILE A 356 13.62 -20.01 46.52
CA ILE A 356 12.95 -18.83 47.08
C ILE A 356 13.85 -18.04 48.03
N SER A 357 14.75 -18.72 48.75
CA SER A 357 15.77 -18.09 49.59
C SER A 357 16.67 -17.12 48.81
N ALA A 358 17.07 -17.46 47.58
CA ALA A 358 17.94 -16.62 46.77
C ALA A 358 17.25 -15.28 46.43
N HIS A 359 15.99 -15.32 46.02
CA HIS A 359 15.23 -14.10 45.75
C HIS A 359 14.87 -13.32 47.02
N LEU A 360 14.62 -13.99 48.15
CA LEU A 360 14.44 -13.31 49.44
C LEU A 360 15.70 -12.55 49.87
N GLU A 361 16.87 -13.13 49.63
CA GLU A 361 18.14 -12.48 49.92
C GLU A 361 18.36 -11.25 49.04
N GLU A 362 17.97 -11.31 47.76
CA GLU A 362 18.03 -10.16 46.85
C GLU A 362 17.02 -9.05 47.22
N LEU A 363 15.80 -9.42 47.59
CA LEU A 363 14.72 -8.47 47.92
C LEU A 363 14.87 -7.82 49.30
N CYS A 364 15.40 -8.56 50.29
CA CYS A 364 15.40 -8.13 51.70
C CYS A 364 16.80 -8.11 52.34
N GLY A 365 17.83 -8.65 51.68
CA GLY A 365 19.17 -8.83 52.24
C GLY A 365 19.29 -9.95 53.28
N ARG A 366 18.17 -10.50 53.78
CA ARG A 366 18.14 -11.56 54.81
C ARG A 366 16.89 -12.43 54.67
N THR A 367 17.06 -13.74 54.84
CA THR A 367 15.99 -14.75 54.66
C THR A 367 15.14 -15.02 55.91
N ASP A 368 15.54 -14.47 57.06
CA ASP A 368 14.89 -14.61 58.37
C ASP A 368 13.98 -13.43 58.73
N SER A 369 13.86 -12.45 57.83
CA SER A 369 13.14 -11.20 58.08
C SER A 369 11.69 -11.22 57.59
N HIS A 370 11.45 -11.90 56.45
CA HIS A 370 10.17 -11.90 55.75
C HIS A 370 9.81 -13.31 55.27
N HIS A 371 8.50 -13.56 55.13
CA HIS A 371 7.98 -14.76 54.47
C HIS A 371 7.26 -14.39 53.16
N LEU A 372 7.41 -15.26 52.16
CA LEU A 372 6.67 -15.18 50.91
C LEU A 372 5.40 -16.04 50.96
N TYR A 373 4.33 -15.48 50.45
CA TYR A 373 3.01 -16.09 50.40
C TYR A 373 2.46 -16.08 48.97
N LEU A 374 1.73 -17.13 48.65
CA LEU A 374 0.95 -17.28 47.42
C LEU A 374 -0.52 -17.44 47.77
N ILE A 375 -1.38 -16.97 46.88
CA ILE A 375 -2.83 -17.19 46.97
C ILE A 375 -3.23 -18.04 45.78
N THR A 376 -3.92 -19.16 46.04
CA THR A 376 -4.40 -20.06 45.00
C THR A 376 -5.76 -19.63 44.45
N SER A 377 -6.20 -20.26 43.36
CA SER A 377 -7.50 -20.02 42.73
C SER A 377 -8.69 -20.33 43.64
N GLN A 378 -8.51 -21.22 44.62
CA GLN A 378 -9.49 -21.49 45.68
C GLN A 378 -9.33 -20.59 46.90
N SER A 379 -8.64 -19.45 46.76
CA SER A 379 -8.43 -18.47 47.84
C SER A 379 -7.71 -19.04 49.06
N ARG A 380 -6.84 -20.05 48.86
CA ARG A 380 -5.99 -20.59 49.94
C ARG A 380 -4.68 -19.83 49.99
N ILE A 381 -4.26 -19.49 51.20
CA ILE A 381 -2.99 -18.82 51.46
C ILE A 381 -1.93 -19.88 51.74
N LEU A 382 -0.90 -19.94 50.89
CA LEU A 382 0.22 -20.87 50.99
C LEU A 382 1.48 -20.13 51.39
N LYS A 383 2.11 -20.56 52.49
CA LYS A 383 3.44 -20.09 52.88
C LYS A 383 4.49 -20.79 52.03
N CYS A 384 5.33 -20.01 51.37
CA CYS A 384 6.43 -20.53 50.56
C CYS A 384 7.65 -20.83 51.46
N GLY A 385 8.16 -22.06 51.40
CA GLY A 385 9.37 -22.45 52.13
C GLY A 385 10.64 -21.97 51.42
N ASN A 386 11.64 -21.55 52.19
CA ASN A 386 12.90 -20.98 51.68
C ASN A 386 13.70 -21.94 50.77
N ASN A 387 13.57 -23.25 50.97
CA ASN A 387 14.26 -24.30 50.20
C ASN A 387 13.41 -24.91 49.07
N LEU A 388 12.25 -24.29 48.79
CA LEU A 388 11.39 -24.70 47.69
C LEU A 388 11.68 -23.85 46.46
N THR A 389 11.37 -24.41 45.31
CA THR A 389 11.38 -23.74 44.00
C THR A 389 9.94 -23.54 43.55
N ILE A 390 9.70 -22.65 42.59
CA ILE A 390 8.37 -22.45 42.00
C ILE A 390 7.86 -23.77 41.42
N ARG A 391 8.71 -24.50 40.68
CA ARG A 391 8.36 -25.82 40.12
C ARG A 391 7.88 -26.81 41.19
N LYS A 392 8.57 -26.91 42.33
CA LYS A 392 8.18 -27.81 43.43
C LYS A 392 6.84 -27.41 44.06
N ILE A 393 6.63 -26.11 44.26
CA ILE A 393 5.37 -25.58 44.82
C ILE A 393 4.22 -25.89 43.87
N LEU A 394 4.36 -25.59 42.58
CA LEU A 394 3.38 -25.86 41.56
C LEU A 394 3.00 -27.34 41.46
N ASN A 395 3.99 -28.23 41.44
CA ASN A 395 3.76 -29.68 41.46
C ASN A 395 3.05 -30.16 42.73
N SER A 396 3.30 -29.52 43.89
CA SER A 396 2.60 -29.85 45.13
C SER A 396 1.13 -29.43 45.11
N ILE A 397 0.82 -28.30 44.45
CA ILE A 397 -0.54 -27.81 44.28
C ILE A 397 -1.30 -28.73 43.31
N SER A 398 -0.70 -29.08 42.16
CA SER A 398 -1.33 -29.92 41.14
C SER A 398 -1.61 -31.36 41.62
N ASN A 399 -0.74 -31.90 42.48
CA ASN A 399 -0.90 -33.26 43.02
C ASN A 399 -1.88 -33.33 44.19
N SER A 400 -2.31 -32.20 44.73
CA SER A 400 -3.31 -32.18 45.80
C SER A 400 -4.67 -32.64 45.27
N SER A 401 -5.41 -33.43 46.05
CA SER A 401 -6.76 -33.90 45.66
C SER A 401 -7.79 -32.77 45.56
N SER A 402 -7.45 -31.57 46.04
CA SER A 402 -8.19 -30.34 45.74
C SER A 402 -7.93 -29.92 44.30
N ARG A 403 -8.98 -29.56 43.53
CA ARG A 403 -8.89 -28.93 42.20
C ARG A 403 -8.30 -27.50 42.27
N ASP A 404 -7.23 -27.34 43.02
CA ASP A 404 -6.59 -26.07 43.33
C ASP A 404 -5.43 -25.82 42.35
N SER A 405 -5.15 -24.56 42.08
CA SER A 405 -4.21 -24.15 41.03
C SER A 405 -3.82 -22.70 41.21
N LEU A 406 -2.72 -22.29 40.59
CA LEU A 406 -2.26 -20.90 40.63
C LEU A 406 -2.76 -20.16 39.40
N CYS A 407 -3.44 -19.01 39.57
CA CYS A 407 -3.86 -18.18 38.45
C CYS A 407 -2.74 -17.23 38.02
N LEU A 408 -2.50 -17.11 36.72
CA LEU A 408 -1.66 -16.03 36.18
C LEU A 408 -2.42 -14.70 36.25
N GLY A 409 -1.68 -13.62 36.53
CA GLY A 409 -2.18 -12.26 36.38
C GLY A 409 -2.40 -11.90 34.90
N ASP A 410 -3.08 -10.78 34.67
CA ASP A 410 -3.49 -10.34 33.33
C ASP A 410 -2.30 -10.07 32.38
N GLN A 411 -1.12 -9.76 32.93
CA GLN A 411 0.13 -9.57 32.17
C GLN A 411 0.93 -10.86 32.01
N GLY A 412 0.34 -12.03 32.32
CA GLY A 412 1.03 -13.30 32.30
C GLY A 412 2.15 -13.36 33.33
N ASN A 413 1.87 -12.90 34.55
CA ASN A 413 2.81 -12.82 35.68
C ASN A 413 2.34 -13.69 36.84
N LEU A 414 3.28 -14.07 37.71
CA LEU A 414 2.96 -14.58 39.04
C LEU A 414 2.88 -13.45 40.05
N GLU A 415 2.15 -13.69 41.13
CA GLU A 415 1.90 -12.72 42.19
C GLU A 415 2.23 -13.34 43.53
N PHE A 416 3.22 -12.77 44.21
CA PHE A 416 3.63 -13.17 45.55
C PHE A 416 3.40 -12.02 46.53
N PHE A 417 3.21 -12.37 47.79
CA PHE A 417 3.03 -11.43 48.89
C PHE A 417 4.17 -11.60 49.88
N LEU A 418 4.95 -10.56 50.08
CA LEU A 418 6.06 -10.53 51.01
C LEU A 418 5.62 -9.82 52.30
N LEU A 419 5.78 -10.50 53.43
CA LEU A 419 5.31 -10.00 54.73
C LEU A 419 6.39 -10.15 55.80
N PRO A 420 6.56 -9.13 56.67
CA PRO A 420 7.50 -9.20 57.78
C PRO A 420 7.02 -10.22 58.81
N ILE A 421 7.94 -11.04 59.32
CA ILE A 421 7.62 -12.08 60.30
C ILE A 421 7.11 -11.42 61.59
N GLY A 422 5.92 -11.83 62.06
CA GLY A 422 5.39 -11.36 63.34
C GLY A 422 3.90 -11.02 63.33
N GLN A 423 3.53 -9.90 63.95
CA GLN A 423 2.13 -9.51 64.15
C GLN A 423 1.46 -9.05 62.85
N LEU A 424 2.17 -8.29 62.01
CA LEU A 424 1.65 -7.77 60.73
C LEU A 424 1.29 -8.89 59.75
N GLU A 425 2.10 -9.95 59.71
CA GLU A 425 1.84 -11.17 58.95
C GLU A 425 0.53 -11.84 59.40
N LYS A 426 0.34 -12.05 60.70
CA LYS A 426 -0.90 -12.66 61.24
C LYS A 426 -2.12 -11.81 60.93
N GLU A 427 -2.00 -10.49 61.10
CA GLU A 427 -3.08 -9.54 60.82
C GLU A 427 -3.48 -9.60 59.34
N TRP A 428 -2.51 -9.63 58.42
CA TRP A 428 -2.78 -9.78 56.99
C TRP A 428 -3.46 -11.11 56.68
N ILE A 429 -2.97 -12.23 57.22
CA ILE A 429 -3.59 -13.56 57.00
C ILE A 429 -5.05 -13.56 57.46
N GLU A 430 -5.36 -13.00 58.63
CA GLU A 430 -6.73 -12.92 59.14
C GLU A 430 -7.62 -12.01 58.28
N GLN A 431 -7.11 -10.85 57.87
CA GLN A 431 -7.83 -9.92 57.00
C GLN A 431 -8.14 -10.55 55.65
N THR A 432 -7.16 -11.20 55.02
CA THR A 432 -7.31 -11.85 53.72
C THR A 432 -8.29 -13.02 53.81
N LYS A 433 -8.23 -13.85 54.86
CA LYS A 433 -9.23 -14.91 55.10
C LYS A 433 -10.64 -14.37 55.27
N LYS A 434 -10.81 -13.28 56.04
CA LYS A 434 -12.11 -12.61 56.21
C LYS A 434 -12.65 -12.04 54.90
N ASN A 435 -11.77 -11.53 54.04
CA ASN A 435 -12.17 -11.02 52.73
C ASN A 435 -12.64 -12.16 51.82
N PHE A 436 -11.93 -13.28 51.79
CA PHE A 436 -12.35 -14.44 51.00
C PHE A 436 -13.68 -15.05 51.47
N SER A 437 -13.94 -15.10 52.77
CA SER A 437 -15.24 -15.56 53.30
C SER A 437 -16.42 -14.64 53.00
N LYS A 438 -16.18 -13.40 52.55
CA LYS A 438 -17.24 -12.46 52.13
C LYS A 438 -17.54 -12.56 50.63
N ILE A 439 -16.62 -13.15 49.86
CA ILE A 439 -16.68 -13.26 48.40
C ILE A 439 -17.22 -14.64 47.99
N ALA A 440 -16.94 -15.68 48.79
CA ALA A 440 -17.59 -16.99 48.72
C ALA A 440 -19.03 -16.91 49.27
#